data_AF-Q3BWS6-F1
#
_entry.id   AF-Q3BWS6-F1
#
_cell.length_a   1.000
_cell.length_b   1.000
_cell.length_c   1.000
_cell.angle_alpha   90.00
_cell.angle_beta   90.00
_cell.angle_gamma   90.00
#
_symmetry.space_group_name_H-M   'P 1'
#
loop_
_entity.id
_entity.type
_entity.pdbx_description
1 polymer ?
#
loop_
_entity_poly.entity_id
_entity_poly.type
_entity_poly.pdbx_seq_one_letter_code
_entity_poly.pdbx_strand_id
1 'polypeptide(L)'
;MVAKETGADPFDSPKALLDAVKAKRYAGLEDKRLGSVPVNFLSDLDITGGNSGSPVMDAQGKLVGLAFDGNWESVSSNWIFDPAMTRMIAVDSRYLRWIMTEVAPAPQLLKELGVR
;
A
#
# COMPACT_ATOMS: atom_id res chain seq x y z
N MET A 1 8.02 -1.70 7.45
CA MET A 1 7.97 -3.17 7.40
C MET A 1 9.11 -3.76 8.20
N VAL A 2 10.32 -3.92 7.64
CA VAL A 2 11.45 -4.63 8.31
C VAL A 2 11.78 -4.14 9.71
N ALA A 3 11.72 -2.83 9.99
CA ALA A 3 11.99 -2.30 11.33
C ALA A 3 10.98 -2.73 12.41
N LYS A 4 9.79 -3.22 12.01
CA LYS A 4 8.77 -3.76 12.92
C LYS A 4 8.84 -5.28 13.08
N GLU A 5 9.74 -5.96 12.35
CA GLU A 5 9.85 -7.42 12.35
C GLU A 5 10.25 -7.95 13.74
N THR A 6 9.48 -8.90 14.26
CA THR A 6 9.78 -9.59 15.52
C THR A 6 9.98 -11.10 15.32
N GLY A 7 9.59 -11.64 14.16
CA GLY A 7 9.59 -13.08 13.89
C GLY A 7 8.43 -13.84 14.55
N ALA A 8 7.44 -13.13 15.10
CA ALA A 8 6.22 -13.71 15.66
C ALA A 8 4.98 -12.87 15.28
N ASP A 9 3.82 -13.51 15.22
CA ASP A 9 2.54 -12.87 14.91
C ASP A 9 2.28 -11.63 15.79
N PRO A 10 1.77 -10.51 15.23
CA PRO A 10 1.43 -10.27 13.82
C PRO A 10 2.58 -9.63 13.00
N PHE A 11 3.82 -9.71 13.50
CA PHE A 11 5.00 -9.04 12.92
C PHE A 11 6.07 -10.04 12.45
N ASP A 12 5.63 -11.08 11.76
CA ASP A 12 6.41 -12.19 11.18
C ASP A 12 6.38 -12.16 9.64
N SER A 13 7.05 -11.18 9.03
CA SER A 13 7.04 -11.03 7.57
C SER A 13 7.68 -12.23 6.87
N PRO A 14 7.22 -12.60 5.66
CA PRO A 14 7.84 -13.68 4.89
C PRO A 14 9.34 -13.46 4.67
N LYS A 15 10.13 -14.53 4.78
CA LYS A 15 11.60 -14.47 4.58
C LYS A 15 11.99 -13.82 3.25
N ALA A 16 11.27 -14.13 2.17
CA ALA A 16 11.49 -13.55 0.84
C ALA A 16 11.38 -12.02 0.85
N LEU A 17 10.45 -11.45 1.64
CA LEU A 17 10.28 -10.02 1.82
C LEU A 17 11.49 -9.41 2.53
N LEU A 18 11.91 -9.99 3.64
CA LEU A 18 13.06 -9.53 4.41
C LEU A 18 14.34 -9.56 3.56
N ASP A 19 14.55 -10.65 2.82
CA ASP A 19 15.70 -10.82 1.93
C ASP A 19 15.67 -9.84 0.75
N ALA A 20 14.49 -9.56 0.18
CA ALA A 20 14.32 -8.59 -0.91
C ALA A 20 14.62 -7.15 -0.46
N VAL A 21 14.12 -6.74 0.71
CA VAL A 21 14.41 -5.42 1.28
C VAL A 21 15.88 -5.29 1.63
N LYS A 22 16.49 -6.31 2.27
CA LYS A 22 17.93 -6.32 2.61
C LYS A 22 18.81 -6.16 1.37
N ALA A 23 18.44 -6.82 0.28
CA ALA A 23 19.15 -6.74 -1.00
C ALA A 23 18.76 -5.51 -1.85
N LYS A 24 17.87 -4.64 -1.36
CA LYS A 24 17.33 -3.47 -2.09
C LYS A 24 16.79 -3.83 -3.48
N ARG A 25 16.16 -5.00 -3.62
CA ARG A 25 15.52 -5.41 -4.87
C ARG A 25 14.19 -4.68 -5.00
N TYR A 26 14.21 -3.47 -5.55
CA TYR A 26 13.01 -2.63 -5.69
C TYR A 26 12.27 -2.80 -7.01
N ALA A 27 12.78 -3.63 -7.93
CA ALA A 27 12.15 -3.91 -9.23
C ALA A 27 11.81 -2.67 -10.07
N GLY A 28 12.55 -1.57 -9.91
CA GLY A 28 12.26 -0.29 -10.58
C GLY A 28 11.01 0.44 -10.07
N LEU A 29 10.46 0.04 -8.92
CA LEU A 29 9.25 0.59 -8.31
C LEU A 29 9.54 1.59 -7.18
N GLU A 30 10.81 2.01 -7.03
CA GLU A 30 11.21 2.98 -6.01
C GLU A 30 10.64 4.38 -6.29
N ASP A 31 10.18 5.05 -5.24
CA ASP A 31 9.87 6.47 -5.29
C ASP A 31 11.15 7.25 -5.00
N LYS A 32 11.59 8.09 -5.94
CA LYS A 32 12.82 8.88 -5.78
C LYS A 32 12.80 9.79 -4.55
N ARG A 33 11.62 10.25 -4.10
CA ARG A 33 11.49 11.13 -2.93
C ARG A 33 11.66 10.35 -1.63
N LEU A 34 11.37 9.05 -1.63
CA LEU A 34 11.45 8.17 -0.47
C LEU A 34 12.71 7.29 -0.47
N GLY A 35 13.35 7.09 -1.63
CA GLY A 35 14.50 6.19 -1.79
C GLY A 35 14.17 4.72 -1.56
N SER A 36 12.89 4.33 -1.71
CA SER A 36 12.38 2.98 -1.47
C SER A 36 11.06 2.76 -2.22
N VAL A 37 10.62 1.51 -2.30
CA VAL A 37 9.23 1.19 -2.67
C VAL A 37 8.30 1.69 -1.55
N PRO A 38 7.30 2.53 -1.85
CA PRO A 38 6.29 2.93 -0.87
C PRO A 38 5.38 1.74 -0.55
N VAL A 39 4.90 1.69 0.69
CA VAL A 39 4.02 0.61 1.17
C VAL A 39 2.57 1.10 1.21
N ASN A 40 2.31 2.08 2.09
CA ASN A 40 1.01 2.71 2.26
C ASN A 40 1.16 4.23 2.14
N PHE A 41 0.04 4.91 1.89
CA PHE A 41 -0.04 6.37 1.91
C PHE A 41 -1.32 6.85 2.58
N LEU A 42 -1.31 8.12 3.00
CA LEU A 42 -2.44 8.82 3.58
C LEU A 42 -2.99 9.83 2.58
N SER A 43 -4.30 10.05 2.63
CA SER A 43 -4.99 11.14 1.94
C SER A 43 -6.20 11.59 2.75
N ASP A 44 -6.70 12.78 2.51
CA ASP A 44 -7.88 13.38 3.14
C ASP A 44 -9.20 12.96 2.46
N LEU A 45 -9.22 11.80 1.80
CA LEU A 45 -10.44 11.27 1.21
C LEU A 45 -11.43 10.82 2.31
N ASP A 46 -12.69 11.11 2.08
CA ASP A 46 -13.78 10.77 2.98
C ASP A 46 -14.26 9.33 2.71
N ILE A 47 -13.97 8.44 3.66
CA ILE A 47 -14.38 7.04 3.60
C ILE A 47 -15.01 6.58 4.91
N THR A 48 -15.85 5.55 4.78
CA THR A 48 -16.44 4.80 5.90
C THR A 48 -16.49 3.29 5.56
N GLY A 49 -17.03 2.48 6.46
CA GLY A 49 -17.33 1.06 6.25
C GLY A 49 -18.07 0.83 4.94
N GLY A 50 -17.56 -0.11 4.14
CA GLY A 50 -18.00 -0.38 2.78
C GLY A 50 -17.03 0.09 1.68
N ASN A 51 -16.09 0.99 2.00
CA ASN A 51 -15.05 1.43 1.05
C ASN A 51 -13.80 0.54 1.01
N SER A 52 -13.72 -0.51 1.84
CA SER A 52 -12.59 -1.42 1.82
C SER A 52 -12.49 -2.11 0.45
N GLY A 53 -11.33 -1.98 -0.19
CA GLY A 53 -11.09 -2.45 -1.56
C GLY A 53 -11.35 -1.42 -2.65
N SER A 54 -11.83 -0.21 -2.33
CA SER A 54 -12.08 0.83 -3.33
C SER A 54 -10.80 1.23 -4.07
N PRO A 55 -10.84 1.38 -5.41
CA PRO A 55 -9.69 1.83 -6.19
C PRO A 55 -9.42 3.32 -5.92
N VAL A 56 -8.17 3.63 -5.56
CA VAL A 56 -7.68 5.00 -5.46
C VAL A 56 -7.11 5.40 -6.81
N MET A 57 -7.62 6.50 -7.37
CA MET A 57 -7.27 6.97 -8.71
C MET A 57 -6.44 8.27 -8.65
N ASP A 58 -5.51 8.43 -9.60
CA ASP A 58 -4.84 9.72 -9.84
C ASP A 58 -5.73 10.69 -10.65
N ALA A 59 -5.20 11.88 -10.92
CA ALA A 59 -5.88 12.92 -11.68
C ALA A 59 -6.21 12.52 -13.14
N GLN A 60 -5.68 11.40 -13.64
CA GLN A 60 -5.92 10.86 -14.97
C GLN A 60 -6.77 9.58 -14.92
N GLY A 61 -7.33 9.22 -13.76
CA GLY A 61 -8.15 8.03 -13.58
C GLY A 61 -7.36 6.72 -13.54
N LYS A 62 -6.04 6.76 -13.29
CA LYS A 62 -5.21 5.54 -13.20
C LYS A 62 -5.14 5.05 -11.76
N LEU A 63 -5.09 3.73 -11.59
CA LEU A 63 -5.00 3.09 -10.28
C LEU A 63 -3.64 3.37 -9.60
N VAL A 64 -3.69 4.05 -8.45
CA VAL A 64 -2.52 4.35 -7.61
C VAL A 64 -2.51 3.62 -6.28
N GLY A 65 -3.64 3.05 -5.86
CA GLY A 65 -3.72 2.26 -4.64
C GLY A 65 -5.09 1.67 -4.39
N LEU A 66 -5.22 0.97 -3.26
CA LEU A 66 -6.49 0.45 -2.78
C LEU A 66 -6.74 0.96 -1.36
N ALA A 67 -7.93 1.51 -1.12
CA ALA A 67 -8.36 1.89 0.22
C ALA A 67 -8.57 0.63 1.06
N PHE A 68 -8.07 0.61 2.30
CA PHE A 68 -8.31 -0.53 3.19
C PHE A 68 -8.71 -0.13 4.61
N ASP A 69 -8.32 1.07 5.07
CA ASP A 69 -8.62 1.52 6.43
C ASP A 69 -8.61 3.05 6.55
N GLY A 70 -8.99 3.58 7.71
CA GLY A 70 -8.81 4.98 8.11
C GLY A 70 -7.86 5.11 9.31
N ASN A 71 -7.33 6.31 9.55
CA ASN A 71 -6.64 6.58 10.81
C ASN A 71 -7.61 6.61 11.99
N TRP A 72 -7.07 6.63 13.22
CA TRP A 72 -7.88 6.62 14.44
C TRP A 72 -8.91 7.75 14.50
N GLU A 73 -8.55 8.95 14.05
CA GLU A 73 -9.43 10.12 13.99
C GLU A 73 -10.55 9.98 12.95
N SER A 74 -10.43 9.04 12.00
CA SER A 74 -11.51 8.72 11.07
C SER A 74 -12.61 7.85 11.69
N VAL A 75 -12.49 7.41 12.95
CA VAL A 75 -13.53 6.61 13.62
C VAL A 75 -14.88 7.34 13.69
N SER A 76 -14.86 8.67 13.70
CA SER A 76 -16.05 9.52 13.68
C SER A 76 -16.58 9.83 12.28
N SER A 77 -16.01 9.28 11.21
CA SER A 77 -16.37 9.64 9.82
C SER A 77 -17.84 9.35 9.48
N ASN A 78 -18.51 8.45 10.22
CA ASN A 78 -19.96 8.25 10.11
C ASN A 78 -20.79 9.49 10.44
N TRP A 79 -20.22 10.46 11.16
CA TRP A 79 -20.93 11.60 11.72
C TRP A 79 -20.31 12.92 11.30
N ILE A 80 -18.98 13.00 11.25
CA ILE A 80 -18.23 14.24 10.97
C ILE A 80 -16.96 13.92 10.20
N PHE A 81 -16.70 14.71 9.15
CA PHE A 81 -15.41 14.80 8.49
C PHE A 81 -14.61 15.98 9.07
N ASP A 82 -13.41 15.71 9.59
CA ASP A 82 -12.47 16.74 10.03
C ASP A 82 -11.37 16.91 8.97
N PRO A 83 -11.34 18.02 8.21
CA PRO A 83 -10.33 18.25 7.19
C PRO A 83 -8.89 18.19 7.73
N ALA A 84 -8.67 18.58 8.99
CA ALA A 84 -7.35 18.57 9.60
C ALA A 84 -6.87 17.15 9.96
N MET A 85 -7.79 16.25 10.35
CA MET A 85 -7.43 14.99 11.01
C MET A 85 -7.89 13.72 10.28
N THR A 86 -9.02 13.74 9.57
CA THR A 86 -9.57 12.55 8.89
C THR A 86 -8.65 12.13 7.74
N ARG A 87 -8.16 10.89 7.76
CA ARG A 87 -7.30 10.34 6.72
C ARG A 87 -7.68 8.92 6.35
N MET A 88 -7.84 8.69 5.05
CA MET A 88 -7.85 7.36 4.44
C MET A 88 -6.43 6.79 4.42
N ILE A 89 -6.30 5.50 4.75
CA ILE A 89 -5.12 4.69 4.56
C ILE A 89 -5.32 3.78 3.34
N ALA A 90 -4.40 3.88 2.39
CA ALA A 90 -4.38 3.04 1.20
C ALA A 90 -3.04 2.34 1.03
N VAL A 91 -3.07 1.16 0.44
CA VAL A 91 -1.86 0.45 -0.01
C VAL A 91 -1.48 0.96 -1.41
N ASP A 92 -0.19 1.24 -1.63
CA ASP A 92 0.32 1.77 -2.89
C ASP A 92 0.35 0.67 -3.98
N SER A 93 -0.10 0.97 -5.19
CA SER A 93 -0.11 0.01 -6.29
C SER A 93 1.29 -0.48 -6.68
N ARG A 94 2.34 0.33 -6.42
CA ARG A 94 3.73 -0.10 -6.55
C ARG A 94 4.07 -1.20 -5.56
N TYR A 95 3.54 -1.15 -4.34
CA TYR A 95 3.74 -2.21 -3.35
C TYR A 95 3.09 -3.52 -3.78
N LEU A 96 1.86 -3.47 -4.32
CA LEU A 96 1.18 -4.65 -4.88
C LEU A 96 2.06 -5.31 -5.96
N ARG A 97 2.52 -4.51 -6.92
CA ARG A 97 3.39 -4.98 -8.01
C ARG A 97 4.72 -5.52 -7.50
N TRP A 98 5.29 -4.90 -6.46
CA TRP A 98 6.53 -5.33 -5.84
C TRP A 98 6.38 -6.68 -5.12
N ILE A 99 5.30 -6.87 -4.36
CA ILE A 99 4.97 -8.16 -3.75
C ILE A 99 4.84 -9.24 -4.83
N MET A 100 4.08 -8.95 -5.90
CA MET A 100 3.89 -9.87 -7.04
C MET A 100 5.15 -10.10 -7.89
N THR A 101 6.24 -9.39 -7.58
CA THR A 101 7.52 -9.49 -8.28
C THR A 101 8.59 -10.19 -7.44
N GLU A 102 8.80 -9.72 -6.21
CA GLU A 102 9.96 -10.08 -5.38
C GLU A 102 9.62 -11.02 -4.22
N VAL A 103 8.35 -11.08 -3.79
CA VAL A 103 7.94 -11.80 -2.57
C VAL A 103 7.08 -13.01 -2.88
N ALA A 104 6.00 -12.82 -3.63
CA ALA A 104 5.07 -13.84 -4.08
C ALA A 104 4.88 -13.72 -5.59
N PRO A 105 5.83 -14.23 -6.41
CA PRO A 105 5.85 -13.98 -7.84
C PRO A 105 4.56 -14.40 -8.57
N ALA A 106 3.94 -13.46 -9.30
CA ALA A 106 2.74 -13.68 -10.09
C ALA A 106 2.86 -13.01 -11.49
N PRO A 107 3.84 -13.42 -12.32
CA PRO A 107 4.13 -12.78 -13.60
C PRO A 107 2.95 -12.80 -14.58
N GLN A 108 2.12 -13.85 -14.55
CA GLN A 108 0.92 -13.96 -15.38
C GLN A 108 -0.10 -12.83 -15.10
N LEU A 109 -0.29 -12.47 -13.83
CA LEU A 109 -1.21 -11.39 -13.44
C LEU A 109 -0.63 -10.01 -13.75
N LEU A 110 0.69 -9.83 -13.56
CA LEU A 110 1.36 -8.58 -13.95
C LEU A 110 1.26 -8.31 -15.45
N LYS A 111 1.34 -9.38 -16.26
CA LYS A 111 1.14 -9.33 -17.71
C LYS A 111 -0.31 -8.99 -18.07
N GLU A 112 -1.27 -9.63 -17.41
CA GLU A 112 -2.70 -9.36 -17.62
C GLU A 112 -3.06 -7.89 -17.32
N LEU A 113 -2.47 -7.32 -16.27
CA LEU A 113 -2.64 -5.92 -15.88
C LEU A 113 -1.84 -4.93 -16.78
N GLY A 114 -1.05 -5.42 -17.73
CA GLY A 114 -0.27 -4.58 -18.64
C GLY A 114 0.87 -3.79 -17.98
N VAL A 115 1.40 -4.29 -16.86
CA VAL A 115 2.44 -3.61 -16.07
C VAL A 115 3.80 -4.33 -16.07
N ARG A 116 3.91 -5.42 -16.85
CA ARG A 116 5.14 -6.15 -17.12
C ARG A 116 5.07 -7.05 -18.35
#